data_AF-A0A1F8QPT2-F1
#
_entry.id   AF-A0A1F8QPT2-F1
#
_cell.length_a   1.000
_cell.length_b   1.000
_cell.length_c   1.000
_cell.angle_alpha   90.00
_cell.angle_beta   90.00
_cell.angle_gamma   90.00
#
_symmetry.space_group_name_H-M   'P 1'
#
loop_
_entity.id
_entity.type
_entity.pdbx_description
1 polymer ?
#
loop_
_entity_poly.entity_id
_entity_poly.type
_entity_poly.pdbx_seq_one_letter_code
_entity_poly.pdbx_strand_id
1 'polypeptide(L)' 'MRTAWWKESVVYQIYPRSFADSNGDGIGDLRGILQKLDYLAELGNNVVWLSPVYKSPNDDM' A
#
# COMPACT_ATOMS: atom_id res chain seq x y z
N MET A 1 -25.34 2.00 19.93
CA MET A 1 -24.63 2.58 18.76
C MET A 1 -24.16 1.44 17.88
N ARG A 2 -24.23 1.59 16.55
CA ARG A 2 -23.66 0.60 15.62
C ARG A 2 -22.13 0.78 15.60
N THR A 3 -21.37 -0.30 15.73
CA THR A 3 -19.91 -0.21 15.63
C THR A 3 -19.54 0.19 14.19
N ALA A 4 -18.65 1.17 14.05
CA ALA A 4 -18.17 1.58 12.73
C ALA A 4 -17.10 0.58 12.27
N TRP A 5 -17.15 0.15 11.00
CA TRP A 5 -16.26 -0.87 10.45
C TRP A 5 -14.76 -0.55 10.64
N TRP A 6 -14.38 0.73 10.58
CA TRP A 6 -13.01 1.18 10.75
C TRP A 6 -12.48 1.00 12.18
N LYS A 7 -13.36 0.86 13.19
CA LYS A 7 -12.96 0.59 14.58
C LYS A 7 -12.48 -0.84 14.79
N GLU A 8 -12.81 -1.74 13.88
CA GLU A 8 -12.44 -3.16 13.89
C GLU A 8 -11.44 -3.49 12.77
N SER A 9 -10.93 -2.46 12.09
CA SER A 9 -10.04 -2.62 10.94
C SER A 9 -8.57 -2.70 11.34
N VAL A 10 -7.81 -3.49 10.59
CA VAL A 10 -6.35 -3.58 10.68
C VAL A 10 -5.78 -2.86 9.46
N VAL A 11 -5.06 -1.78 9.72
CA VAL A 11 -4.47 -0.92 8.68
C VAL A 11 -3.03 -1.36 8.39
N TYR A 12 -2.72 -1.57 7.11
CA TYR A 12 -1.36 -1.82 6.63
C TYR A 12 -0.87 -0.60 5.83
N GLN A 13 0.17 0.07 6.30
CA GLN A 13 0.75 1.20 5.60
C GLN A 13 1.82 0.74 4.61
N ILE A 14 1.74 1.20 3.37
CA ILE A 14 2.70 0.91 2.30
C ILE A 14 3.43 2.19 1.91
N TYR A 15 4.75 2.09 1.77
CA TYR A 15 5.59 3.07 1.08
C TYR A 15 5.84 2.56 -0.36
N PRO A 16 5.14 3.08 -1.38
CA PRO A 16 5.05 2.44 -2.70
C PRO A 16 6.41 2.16 -3.34
N ARG A 17 7.33 3.14 -3.32
CA ARG A 17 8.65 3.05 -3.95
C ARG A 17 9.55 1.95 -3.39
N SER A 18 9.28 1.43 -2.20
CA SER A 18 10.14 0.42 -1.56
C SER A 18 9.40 -0.89 -1.28
N PHE A 19 8.17 -1.04 -1.79
CA PHE A 19 7.35 -2.21 -1.48
C PHE A 19 7.53 -3.36 -2.47
N ALA A 20 7.21 -3.14 -3.74
CA ALA A 20 7.32 -4.16 -4.79
C ALA A 20 7.46 -3.50 -6.16
N ASP A 21 8.56 -3.82 -6.85
CA ASP A 21 8.84 -3.42 -8.23
C ASP A 21 8.34 -4.51 -9.19
N SER A 22 7.55 -4.12 -10.19
CA SER A 22 6.98 -5.05 -11.18
C SER A 22 7.62 -4.95 -12.57
N ASN A 23 8.46 -3.94 -12.82
CA ASN A 23 9.03 -3.65 -14.13
C ASN A 23 10.56 -3.73 -14.17
N GLY A 24 11.23 -3.86 -13.02
CA GLY A 24 12.67 -4.02 -12.89
C GLY A 24 13.46 -2.71 -12.92
N ASP A 25 12.82 -1.56 -12.72
CA ASP A 25 13.50 -0.25 -12.67
C ASP A 25 14.12 0.07 -11.29
N GLY A 26 13.92 -0.79 -10.29
CA GLY A 26 14.42 -0.64 -8.93
C GLY A 26 13.52 0.18 -8.02
N ILE A 27 12.36 0.64 -8.52
CA ILE A 27 11.39 1.45 -7.78
C ILE A 27 10.06 0.70 -7.70
N GLY A 28 9.53 0.58 -6.49
CA GLY A 28 8.23 -0.04 -6.29
C GLY A 28 7.09 0.76 -6.92
N ASP A 29 6.11 0.03 -7.47
CA ASP A 29 5.05 0.58 -8.30
C ASP A 29 3.66 0.01 -7.94
N LEU A 30 2.60 0.60 -8.52
CA LEU A 30 1.22 0.19 -8.24
C LEU A 30 0.91 -1.24 -8.72
N ARG A 31 1.56 -1.71 -9.79
CA ARG A 31 1.38 -3.09 -10.27
C ARG A 31 2.05 -4.09 -9.33
N GLY A 32 3.19 -3.75 -8.74
CA GLY A 32 3.82 -4.52 -7.69
C GLY A 32 2.94 -4.61 -6.45
N ILE A 33 2.28 -3.51 -6.04
CA ILE A 33 1.29 -3.55 -4.97
C ILE A 33 0.11 -4.48 -5.31
N LEU A 34 -0.42 -4.39 -6.53
CA LEU A 34 -1.51 -5.25 -6.99
C LEU A 34 -1.15 -6.75 -6.92
N GLN A 35 0.09 -7.12 -7.27
CA GLN A 35 0.58 -8.50 -7.18
C GLN A 35 0.71 -9.02 -5.74
N LYS A 36 0.64 -8.16 -4.74
CA LYS A 36 0.73 -8.53 -3.31
C LYS A 36 -0.61 -8.42 -2.57
N LEU A 37 -1.72 -8.16 -3.26
CA LEU A 37 -3.03 -8.08 -2.61
C LEU A 37 -3.43 -9.38 -1.91
N ASP A 38 -3.13 -10.53 -2.51
CA ASP A 38 -3.41 -11.84 -1.89
C ASP A 38 -2.61 -12.01 -0.58
N TYR A 39 -1.33 -11.62 -0.58
CA TYR A 39 -0.51 -11.61 0.64
C TYR A 39 -1.10 -10.69 1.73
N LEU A 40 -1.57 -9.50 1.36
CA LEU A 40 -2.16 -8.57 2.30
C LEU A 40 -3.48 -9.10 2.89
N ALA A 41 -4.29 -9.76 2.05
CA ALA A 41 -5.52 -10.43 2.48
C ALA A 41 -5.23 -11.62 3.42
N GLU A 42 -4.24 -12.45 3.09
CA GLU A 42 -3.80 -13.57 3.94
C GLU A 42 -3.26 -13.12 5.30
N LEU A 43 -2.56 -11.97 5.34
CA LEU A 43 -2.10 -11.36 6.58
C LEU A 43 -3.26 -10.87 7.48
N GLY A 44 -4.46 -10.72 6.92
CA GLY A 44 -5.67 -10.34 7.66
C GLY A 44 -5.88 -8.83 7.81
N ASN A 45 -5.15 -8.00 7.05
CA ASN A 45 -5.46 -6.57 6.98
C ASN A 45 -6.64 -6.31 6.03
N ASN A 46 -7.43 -5.28 6.33
CA ASN A 46 -8.63 -4.93 5.56
C ASN A 46 -8.64 -3.46 5.11
N VAL A 47 -7.60 -2.70 5.46
CA VAL A 47 -7.36 -1.34 4.98
C VAL A 47 -5.90 -1.22 4.58
N VAL A 48 -5.65 -0.72 3.37
CA VAL A 48 -4.31 -0.34 2.91
C VAL A 48 -4.20 1.18 2.93
N TRP A 49 -3.21 1.69 3.67
CA TRP A 49 -2.88 3.12 3.65
C TRP A 49 -1.62 3.35 2.81
N LEU A 50 -1.78 4.03 1.68
CA LEU A 50 -0.65 4.36 0.80
C LEU A 50 -0.03 5.70 1.22
N SER A 51 1.30 5.71 1.32
CA SER A 51 2.07 6.96 1.24
C SER A 51 1.81 7.65 -0.12
N PRO A 52 2.09 8.96 -0.28
CA PRO A 52 1.70 9.71 -1.47
C PRO A 52 2.11 9.05 -2.81
N VAL A 53 1.13 8.89 -3.71
CA VAL A 53 1.30 8.31 -5.07
C VAL A 53 1.02 9.32 -6.19
N TYR A 54 0.75 10.57 -5.83
CA TYR A 54 0.46 11.63 -6.79
C TYR A 54 1.75 12.13 -7.46
N LYS A 55 1.62 12.77 -8.63
CA LYS A 55 2.75 13.43 -9.29
C LYS A 55 3.35 14.47 -8.33
N SER A 56 4.64 14.33 -8.05
CA SER A 56 5.40 15.17 -7.12
C SER A 56 6.78 15.48 -7.73
N PRO A 57 7.37 16.65 -7.45
CA PRO A 57 8.77 16.96 -7.81
C PRO A 57 9.75 15.95 -7.21
N ASN A 58 9.40 15.34 -6.07
CA ASN A 58 10.28 14.41 -5.35
C ASN A 58 11.62 15.05 -4.94
N ASP A 59 11.62 16.35 -4.64
CA ASP A 59 12.83 17.16 -4.36
C ASP A 59 13.52 16.81 -3.04
N ASP A 60 12.84 16.08 -2.16
CA ASP A 60 13.29 15.70 -0.81
C ASP A 60 13.83 14.26 -0.71
N MET A 61 14.11 13.63 -1.86
CA MET A 61 14.73 12.29 -1.95
C MET A 61 16.16 12.32 -2.46
#